data_AF-A0A5C6VYT5-F1
#
_entry.id   AF-A0A5C6VYT5-F1
#
_cell.length_a   1.000
_cell.length_b   1.000
_cell.length_c   1.000
_cell.angle_alpha   90.00
_cell.angle_beta   90.00
_cell.angle_gamma   90.00
#
_symmetry.space_group_name_H-M   'P 1'
#
loop_
_entity.id
_entity.type
_entity.pdbx_description
1 polymer ?
#
loop_
_entity_poly.entity_id
_entity_poly.type
_entity_poly.pdbx_seq_one_letter_code
_entity_poly.pdbx_strand_id
1 'polypeptide(L)'
;MKQMKTKQLLTGVISATMIAAAGCGNDEELPPVPEGTDCGDWEWEADEGVWECDDDASSHRGHYFYAGSWFASKNSLRSSSAYKSYKSSSSFKGGGSVSKSSSGFGSGSSGGFGG
;
A
#
# COMPACT_ATOMS: atom_id res chain seq x y z
N MET A 1 41.84 36.99 23.19
CA MET A 1 42.01 37.03 21.72
C MET A 1 41.28 35.83 21.13
N LYS A 2 40.59 36.06 20.00
CA LYS A 2 40.12 35.08 19.00
C LYS A 2 39.02 34.08 19.38
N GLN A 3 37.79 34.55 19.13
CA GLN A 3 36.65 33.76 18.64
C GLN A 3 37.09 32.75 17.57
N MET A 4 36.80 31.46 17.77
CA MET A 4 36.84 30.46 16.68
C MET A 4 35.47 30.47 16.00
N LYS A 5 35.50 30.77 14.69
CA LYS A 5 34.36 30.87 13.78
C LYS A 5 33.68 29.51 13.56
N THR A 6 32.35 29.56 13.65
CA THR A 6 31.31 28.70 13.07
C THR A 6 31.70 27.83 11.87
N LYS A 7 31.37 26.54 11.91
CA LYS A 7 30.87 25.80 10.75
C LYS A 7 29.67 24.94 11.16
N GLN A 8 28.60 25.13 10.40
CA GLN A 8 27.30 24.52 10.52
C GLN A 8 27.41 23.01 10.28
N LEU A 9 26.78 22.20 11.12
CA LEU A 9 26.36 20.85 10.76
C LEU A 9 24.86 20.76 11.02
N LEU A 10 24.09 21.24 10.04
CA LEU A 10 22.69 20.84 9.85
C LEU A 10 22.72 19.38 9.37
N THR A 11 22.43 18.41 10.23
CA THR A 11 22.00 17.05 9.83
C THR A 11 21.47 16.35 11.09
N GLY A 12 20.21 15.95 11.25
CA GLY A 12 19.02 16.17 10.47
C GLY A 12 17.85 16.02 11.44
N VAL A 13 17.03 17.05 11.56
CA VAL A 13 15.67 16.92 12.06
C VAL A 13 14.83 16.82 10.80
N ILE A 14 14.54 15.59 10.37
CA ILE A 14 13.52 15.39 9.34
C ILE A 14 12.19 15.59 10.06
N SER A 15 11.80 16.85 10.25
CA SER A 15 10.41 17.21 10.45
C SER A 15 9.70 16.85 9.15
N ALA A 16 9.15 15.65 9.07
CA ALA A 16 8.25 15.29 8.00
C ALA A 16 6.99 16.15 8.21
N THR A 17 6.95 17.29 7.52
CA THR A 17 5.73 18.06 7.33
C THR A 17 4.71 17.14 6.70
N MET A 18 3.67 16.80 7.46
CA MET A 18 2.44 16.22 6.96
C MET A 18 1.89 17.09 5.84
N ILE A 19 2.11 16.68 4.60
CA ILE A 19 1.43 17.23 3.43
C ILE A 19 0.05 16.58 3.43
N ALA A 20 -0.86 17.15 4.23
CA ALA A 20 -2.28 17.03 3.97
C ALA A 20 -2.59 17.90 2.74
N ALA A 21 -2.39 17.34 1.56
CA ALA A 21 -2.87 17.94 0.32
C ALA A 21 -4.38 17.69 0.24
N ALA A 22 -5.17 18.62 0.78
CA ALA A 22 -6.59 18.72 0.45
C ALA A 22 -6.72 19.21 -1.01
N GLY A 23 -6.83 18.26 -1.95
CA GLY A 23 -7.02 18.51 -3.38
C GLY A 23 -8.16 17.66 -3.92
N CYS A 24 -9.39 18.14 -3.77
CA CYS A 24 -10.62 17.48 -4.22
C CYS A 24 -10.59 17.14 -5.72
N GLY A 25 -10.51 15.84 -6.09
CA GLY A 25 -10.69 15.44 -7.49
C GLY A 25 -10.46 13.97 -7.83
N ASN A 26 -11.19 13.02 -7.20
CA ASN A 26 -11.23 11.59 -7.59
C ASN A 26 -9.83 10.93 -7.73
N ASP A 27 -8.99 11.20 -6.77
CA ASP A 27 -7.69 10.61 -6.53
C ASP A 27 -7.87 9.41 -5.58
N GLU A 28 -7.80 8.19 -6.12
CA GLU A 28 -7.79 6.96 -5.30
C GLU A 28 -6.51 6.96 -4.44
N GLU A 29 -6.60 7.57 -3.26
CA GLU A 29 -5.52 7.71 -2.29
C GLU A 29 -5.03 6.31 -1.90
N LEU A 30 -3.79 5.97 -2.27
CA LEU A 30 -3.19 4.68 -1.90
C LEU A 30 -3.22 4.55 -0.36
N PRO A 31 -3.45 3.34 0.17
CA PRO A 31 -3.46 3.17 1.62
C PRO A 31 -2.07 3.54 2.15
N PRO A 32 -1.96 4.07 3.38
CA PRO A 32 -0.67 4.44 3.94
C PRO A 32 0.29 3.23 3.93
N VAL A 33 1.57 3.51 3.75
CA VAL A 33 2.62 2.49 3.88
C VAL A 33 2.57 1.87 5.27
N PRO A 34 2.87 0.57 5.42
CA PRO A 34 2.91 -0.07 6.72
C PRO A 34 4.03 0.53 7.58
N GLU A 35 3.69 0.90 8.81
CA GLU A 35 4.66 1.38 9.81
C GLU A 35 4.93 0.30 10.87
N GLY A 36 6.07 0.40 11.56
CA GLY A 36 6.44 -0.55 12.61
C GLY A 36 6.90 -1.92 12.11
N THR A 37 7.26 -2.00 10.83
CA THR A 37 7.80 -3.17 10.13
C THR A 37 9.29 -3.02 9.89
N ASP A 38 10.01 -4.14 9.80
CA ASP A 38 11.44 -4.17 9.45
C ASP A 38 11.72 -3.93 7.95
N CYS A 39 10.84 -3.23 7.23
CA CYS A 39 11.02 -2.89 5.83
C CYS A 39 11.15 -1.38 5.67
N GLY A 40 12.30 -0.94 5.16
CA GLY A 40 12.58 0.48 4.92
C GLY A 40 12.04 1.00 3.58
N ASP A 41 11.87 0.11 2.60
CA ASP A 41 11.49 0.44 1.23
C ASP A 41 10.26 -0.38 0.79
N TRP A 42 9.19 0.34 0.45
CA TRP A 42 7.89 -0.22 0.11
C TRP A 42 7.54 0.07 -1.34
N GLU A 43 7.10 -0.95 -2.06
CA GLU A 43 6.57 -0.85 -3.41
C GLU A 43 5.07 -1.22 -3.43
N TRP A 44 4.27 -0.44 -4.15
CA TRP A 44 2.83 -0.69 -4.25
C TRP A 44 2.52 -1.69 -5.36
N GLU A 45 1.96 -2.84 -4.97
CA GLU A 45 1.54 -3.88 -5.90
C GLU A 45 0.13 -3.60 -6.42
N ALA A 46 0.02 -2.80 -7.48
CA ALA A 46 -1.26 -2.35 -8.02
C ALA A 46 -2.20 -3.50 -8.46
N ASP A 47 -1.67 -4.64 -8.90
CA ASP A 47 -2.49 -5.80 -9.28
C ASP A 47 -3.17 -6.46 -8.08
N GLU A 48 -2.48 -6.49 -6.94
CA GLU A 48 -2.95 -7.15 -5.72
C GLU A 48 -3.48 -6.15 -4.68
N GLY A 49 -3.26 -4.85 -4.88
CA GLY A 49 -3.73 -3.79 -4.00
C GLY A 49 -3.12 -3.88 -2.60
N VAL A 50 -1.84 -4.20 -2.51
CA VAL A 50 -1.08 -4.38 -1.26
C VAL A 50 0.32 -3.78 -1.38
N TRP A 51 1.00 -3.65 -0.24
CA TRP A 51 2.39 -3.21 -0.20
C TRP A 51 3.33 -4.43 -0.25
N GLU A 52 4.35 -4.38 -1.11
CA GLU A 52 5.47 -5.32 -1.17
C GLU A 52 6.72 -4.66 -0.57
N CYS A 53 7.48 -5.42 0.21
CA CYS A 53 8.76 -4.95 0.72
C CYS A 53 9.85 -5.12 -0.33
N ASP A 54 10.42 -4.02 -0.82
CA ASP A 54 11.52 -4.02 -1.80
C ASP A 54 12.90 -3.83 -1.14
N ASP A 55 12.93 -3.58 0.17
CA ASP A 55 14.17 -3.36 0.93
C ASP A 55 15.12 -4.57 0.90
N ASP A 56 16.27 -4.41 0.22
CA ASP A 56 17.32 -5.42 0.12
C ASP A 56 17.96 -5.80 1.45
N ALA A 57 17.93 -4.91 2.45
CA ALA A 57 18.48 -5.16 3.77
C ALA A 57 17.50 -5.91 4.69
N SER A 58 16.23 -6.05 4.28
CA SER A 58 15.19 -6.70 5.08
C SER A 58 15.16 -8.21 4.87
N SER A 59 14.89 -8.96 5.95
CA SER A 59 14.58 -10.40 5.84
C SER A 59 13.26 -10.68 5.13
N HIS A 60 12.43 -9.66 4.95
CA HIS A 60 11.10 -9.75 4.33
C HIS A 60 11.09 -9.22 2.89
N ARG A 61 12.25 -9.06 2.26
CA ARG A 61 12.35 -8.66 0.86
C ARG A 61 11.50 -9.57 -0.04
N GLY A 62 10.72 -8.96 -0.93
CA GLY A 62 9.76 -9.64 -1.81
C GLY A 62 8.54 -10.24 -1.10
N HIS A 63 8.30 -9.87 0.16
CA HIS A 63 7.11 -10.29 0.90
C HIS A 63 6.03 -9.22 0.81
N TYR A 64 4.78 -9.68 0.72
CA TYR A 64 3.60 -8.84 0.68
C TYR A 64 3.09 -8.61 2.09
N PHE A 65 2.74 -7.37 2.42
CA PHE A 65 2.15 -7.02 3.70
C PHE A 65 0.69 -6.62 3.53
N TYR A 66 -0.17 -7.31 4.26
CA TYR A 66 -1.60 -7.03 4.26
C TYR A 66 -2.22 -7.32 5.63
N ALA A 67 -2.99 -6.37 6.14
CA ALA A 67 -3.72 -6.48 7.42
C ALA A 67 -2.86 -6.96 8.61
N GLY A 68 -1.62 -6.49 8.72
CA GLY A 68 -0.72 -6.86 9.81
C GLY A 68 0.00 -8.21 9.63
N SER A 69 -0.13 -8.85 8.47
CA SER A 69 0.47 -10.16 8.17
C SER A 69 1.40 -10.09 6.97
N TRP A 70 2.51 -10.82 7.05
CA TRP A 70 3.47 -11.01 5.97
C TRP A 70 3.13 -12.26 5.15
N PHE A 71 3.25 -12.16 3.83
CA PHE A 71 3.03 -13.25 2.90
C PHE A 71 4.24 -13.38 1.98
N ALA A 72 4.92 -14.52 2.01
CA ALA A 72 6.13 -14.77 1.22
C ALA A 72 5.89 -14.90 -0.30
N SER A 73 4.62 -14.92 -0.74
CA SER A 73 4.27 -14.99 -2.16
C SER A 73 2.82 -14.53 -2.39
N LYS A 74 2.53 -14.10 -3.62
CA LYS A 74 1.16 -13.77 -4.07
C LYS A 74 0.19 -14.93 -3.86
N ASN A 75 0.63 -16.18 -4.04
CA ASN A 75 -0.19 -17.36 -3.77
C ASN A 75 -0.61 -17.48 -2.30
N SER A 76 0.31 -17.21 -1.36
CA SER A 76 0.00 -17.22 0.07
C SER A 76 -0.92 -16.06 0.47
N LEU A 77 -0.74 -14.89 -0.14
CA LEU A 77 -1.65 -13.76 0.05
C LEU A 77 -3.06 -14.12 -0.44
N ARG A 78 -3.17 -14.60 -1.68
CA ARG A 78 -4.43 -15.00 -2.33
C ARG A 78 -5.13 -16.18 -1.66
N SER A 79 -4.43 -17.00 -0.89
CA SER A 79 -5.03 -18.10 -0.15
C SER A 79 -5.68 -17.65 1.17
N SER A 80 -5.23 -16.53 1.73
CA SER A 80 -5.75 -15.93 2.97
C SER A 80 -7.22 -15.53 2.83
N SER A 81 -8.04 -15.90 3.82
CA SER A 81 -9.46 -15.52 3.88
C SER A 81 -9.65 -14.02 4.01
N ALA A 82 -8.83 -13.34 4.83
CA ALA A 82 -8.89 -11.89 5.01
C ALA A 82 -8.63 -11.15 3.68
N TYR A 83 -7.61 -11.59 2.94
CA TYR A 83 -7.30 -11.01 1.65
C TYR A 83 -8.37 -11.32 0.59
N LYS A 84 -8.94 -12.53 0.57
CA LYS A 84 -10.07 -12.86 -0.31
C LYS A 84 -11.27 -11.94 -0.06
N SER A 85 -11.62 -11.71 1.21
CA SER A 85 -12.68 -10.78 1.58
C SER A 85 -12.38 -9.35 1.11
N TYR A 86 -11.14 -8.90 1.25
CA TYR A 86 -10.71 -7.60 0.73
C TYR A 86 -10.77 -7.52 -0.78
N LYS A 87 -10.28 -8.53 -1.51
CA LYS A 87 -10.33 -8.60 -2.97
C LYS A 87 -11.74 -8.59 -3.53
N SER A 88 -12.70 -9.13 -2.78
CA SER A 88 -14.13 -9.08 -3.13
C SER A 88 -14.87 -7.85 -2.58
N SER A 89 -14.21 -6.99 -1.80
CA SER A 89 -14.82 -5.81 -1.21
C SER A 89 -14.76 -4.60 -2.16
N SER A 90 -15.66 -3.64 -1.95
CA SER A 90 -15.60 -2.34 -2.64
C SER A 90 -14.41 -1.48 -2.22
N SER A 91 -13.73 -1.85 -1.14
CA SER A 91 -12.49 -1.20 -0.67
C SER A 91 -11.23 -1.79 -1.32
N PHE A 92 -11.36 -2.77 -2.22
CA PHE A 92 -10.22 -3.33 -2.93
C PHE A 92 -9.56 -2.25 -3.78
N LYS A 93 -8.29 -1.96 -3.49
CA LYS A 93 -7.48 -0.99 -4.24
C LYS A 93 -6.57 -1.64 -5.29
N GLY A 94 -6.75 -2.94 -5.56
CA GLY A 94 -5.98 -3.69 -6.55
C GLY A 94 -6.74 -3.94 -7.85
N GLY A 95 -6.05 -4.44 -8.87
CA GLY A 95 -6.66 -4.99 -10.09
C GLY A 95 -7.34 -3.96 -11.02
N GLY A 96 -7.13 -2.67 -10.78
CA GLY A 96 -7.67 -1.60 -11.60
C GLY A 96 -6.61 -0.53 -11.82
N SER A 97 -6.40 -0.18 -13.09
CA SER A 97 -5.76 1.07 -13.50
C SER A 97 -6.26 2.21 -12.63
N VAL A 98 -5.38 3.12 -12.21
CA VAL A 98 -5.62 4.47 -11.65
C VAL A 98 -6.52 5.39 -12.52
N SER A 99 -7.37 4.82 -13.37
CA SER A 99 -8.47 5.46 -14.10
C SER A 99 -9.28 4.39 -14.84
N LYS A 100 -10.38 3.93 -14.25
CA LYS A 100 -11.64 3.78 -15.03
C LYS A 100 -12.82 3.70 -14.07
N SER A 101 -13.44 4.86 -13.84
CA SER A 101 -14.89 4.95 -13.61
C SER A 101 -15.62 3.95 -14.49
N SER A 102 -16.15 2.90 -13.87
CA SER A 102 -17.27 2.11 -14.38
C SER A 102 -17.79 1.26 -13.23
N SER A 103 -18.81 1.79 -12.57
CA SER A 103 -19.88 1.07 -11.88
C SER A 103 -19.88 -0.44 -12.20
N GLY A 104 -19.47 -1.25 -11.23
CA GLY A 104 -19.32 -2.68 -11.42
C GLY A 104 -19.42 -3.44 -10.10
N PHE A 105 -20.52 -3.23 -9.37
CA PHE A 105 -20.99 -4.21 -8.40
C PHE A 105 -21.17 -5.55 -9.12
N GLY A 106 -20.17 -6.41 -9.05
CA GLY A 106 -20.25 -7.81 -9.45
C GLY A 106 -21.09 -8.58 -8.43
N SER A 107 -22.39 -8.29 -8.39
CA SER A 107 -23.41 -9.18 -7.85
C SER A 107 -23.26 -10.51 -8.59
N GLY A 108 -22.72 -11.52 -7.92
CA GLY A 108 -22.86 -12.91 -8.33
C GLY A 108 -24.33 -13.31 -8.26
N SER A 109 -25.13 -12.85 -9.21
CA SER A 109 -26.43 -13.43 -9.52
C SER A 109 -26.16 -14.59 -10.46
N SER A 110 -25.99 -15.78 -9.90
CA SER A 110 -26.28 -17.02 -10.61
C SER A 110 -27.75 -16.96 -11.04
N GLY A 111 -27.97 -16.41 -12.23
CA GLY A 111 -29.26 -16.37 -12.89
C GLY A 111 -29.79 -17.79 -13.02
N GLY A 112 -30.95 -18.01 -12.40
CA GLY A 112 -31.79 -19.14 -12.73
C GLY A 112 -32.27 -19.02 -14.18
N PHE A 113 -32.26 -20.15 -14.86
CA PHE A 113 -33.13 -20.39 -16.00
C PHE A 113 -33.80 -21.74 -15.74
N GLY A 114 -35.05 -21.65 -15.31
CA GLY A 114 -36.03 -22.71 -15.55
C GLY A 114 -36.52 -22.59 -17.00
N GLY A 115 -36.77 -23.74 -17.62
CA GLY A 115 -37.28 -23.90 -18.97
C GLY A 115 -37.07 -25.33 -19.43
#